data_AF-A0A524HK69-F1
#
_entry.id   AF-A0A524HK69-F1
#
_cell.length_a   1.000
_cell.length_b   1.000
_cell.length_c   1.000
_cell.angle_alpha   90.00
_cell.angle_beta   90.00
_cell.angle_gamma   90.00
#
_symmetry.space_group_name_H-M   'P 1'
#
loop_
_entity.id
_entity.type
_entity.pdbx_description
1 polymer ?
#
loop_
_entity_poly.entity_id
_entity_poly.type
_entity_poly.pdbx_seq_one_letter_code
_entity_poly.pdbx_strand_id
1 'polypeptide(L)'
;MGKVLKEITDDANFIKGHTLQPQWYKILKIFLVLGLFGGHFFLFGIFKTLVFLVSFIFLSVLVHMLYRVKTAKFTRTWLDFIVKEEDGHLVYERIGLIYYSLVLSNIALSLGIAHFLF
;
A
#
# COMPACT_ATOMS: atom_id res chain seq x y z
N MET A 1 -26.61 -11.73 -11.73
CA MET A 1 -25.93 -10.64 -11.01
C MET A 1 -24.72 -10.21 -11.83
N GLY A 2 -24.55 -8.91 -12.07
CA GLY A 2 -23.47 -8.40 -12.93
C GLY A 2 -22.09 -8.79 -12.40
N LYS A 3 -21.12 -8.98 -13.31
CA LYS A 3 -19.72 -9.37 -13.01
C LYS A 3 -19.12 -8.54 -11.85
N VAL A 4 -19.38 -7.24 -11.87
CA VAL A 4 -18.96 -6.27 -10.84
C VAL A 4 -19.59 -6.52 -9.47
N LEU A 5 -20.88 -6.87 -9.42
CA LEU A 5 -21.58 -7.10 -8.15
C LEU A 5 -21.09 -8.39 -7.48
N LYS A 6 -20.76 -9.40 -8.30
CA LYS A 6 -20.15 -10.64 -7.85
C LYS A 6 -18.75 -10.39 -7.30
N GLU A 7 -17.93 -9.62 -8.02
CA GLU A 7 -16.59 -9.21 -7.56
C GLU A 7 -16.62 -8.41 -6.25
N ILE A 8 -17.55 -7.45 -6.09
CA ILE A 8 -17.72 -6.71 -4.83
C ILE A 8 -18.10 -7.63 -3.68
N THR A 9 -18.95 -8.62 -3.94
CA THR A 9 -19.40 -9.58 -2.93
C THR A 9 -18.26 -10.54 -2.54
N ASP A 10 -17.48 -10.99 -3.53
CA ASP A 10 -16.31 -11.84 -3.34
C ASP A 10 -15.20 -11.09 -2.58
N ASP A 11 -14.93 -9.83 -2.90
CA ASP A 11 -13.99 -8.96 -2.17
C ASP A 11 -14.46 -8.68 -0.74
N ALA A 12 -15.76 -8.44 -0.53
CA ALA A 12 -16.32 -8.20 0.80
C ALA A 12 -16.24 -9.45 1.69
N ASN A 13 -16.52 -10.63 1.12
CA ASN A 13 -16.39 -11.91 1.80
C ASN A 13 -14.91 -12.26 2.05
N PHE A 14 -14.03 -11.91 1.12
CA PHE A 14 -12.57 -12.03 1.27
C PHE A 14 -12.05 -11.19 2.43
N ILE A 15 -12.44 -9.91 2.51
CA ILE A 15 -12.07 -9.00 3.61
C ILE A 15 -12.60 -9.52 4.96
N LYS A 16 -13.81 -10.07 5.01
CA LYS A 16 -14.39 -10.68 6.22
C LYS A 16 -13.68 -11.96 6.66
N GLY A 17 -13.22 -12.78 5.71
CA GLY A 17 -12.52 -14.03 5.99
C GLY A 17 -11.01 -13.88 6.27
N HIS A 18 -10.44 -12.71 6.04
CA HIS A 18 -8.99 -12.54 6.04
C HIS A 18 -8.38 -12.31 7.44
N THR A 19 -7.81 -13.39 7.99
CA THR A 19 -6.90 -13.41 9.14
C THR A 19 -5.42 -13.56 8.72
N LEU A 20 -5.05 -13.24 7.46
CA LEU A 20 -3.66 -13.42 6.99
C LEU A 20 -2.61 -12.57 7.72
N GLN A 21 -3.04 -11.56 8.48
CA GLN A 21 -2.15 -10.70 9.23
C GLN A 21 -2.74 -10.45 10.63
N PRO A 22 -2.00 -10.75 11.70
CA PRO A 22 -2.46 -10.48 13.06
C PRO A 22 -2.89 -9.02 13.21
N GLN A 23 -3.97 -8.77 13.96
CA GLN A 23 -4.50 -7.41 14.14
C GLN A 23 -3.44 -6.46 14.72
N TRP A 24 -2.57 -6.94 15.61
CA TRP A 24 -1.46 -6.16 16.16
C TRP A 24 -0.50 -5.63 15.09
N TYR A 25 -0.29 -6.38 14.00
CA TYR A 25 0.62 -5.98 12.94
C TYR A 25 0.03 -4.87 12.05
N LYS A 26 -1.30 -4.88 11.86
CA LYS A 26 -2.02 -3.76 11.20
C LYS A 26 -1.89 -2.48 12.03
N ILE A 27 -2.07 -2.61 13.34
CA ILE A 27 -1.91 -1.50 14.30
C ILE A 27 -0.47 -0.98 14.26
N LEU A 28 0.54 -1.87 14.30
CA LEU A 28 1.95 -1.50 14.22
C LEU A 28 2.27 -0.67 12.96
N LYS A 29 1.76 -1.08 11.79
CA LYS A 29 1.95 -0.34 10.53
C LYS A 29 1.42 1.10 10.63
N ILE A 30 0.23 1.29 11.22
CA ILE A 30 -0.34 2.62 11.42
C ILE A 30 0.57 3.46 12.32
N PHE A 31 1.04 2.89 13.43
CA PHE A 31 1.97 3.61 14.33
C PHE A 31 3.31 3.94 13.68
N LEU A 32 3.85 3.07 12.82
CA LEU A 32 5.08 3.38 12.09
C LEU A 32 4.89 4.56 11.13
N VAL A 33 3.76 4.59 10.40
CA VAL A 33 3.45 5.70 9.49
C VAL A 33 3.20 6.99 10.26
N LEU A 34 2.43 6.95 11.35
CA LEU A 34 2.19 8.11 12.21
C LEU A 34 3.47 8.59 12.89
N GLY A 35 4.32 7.67 13.34
CA GLY A 35 5.63 7.98 13.93
C GLY A 35 6.56 8.65 12.92
N LEU A 36 6.55 8.19 11.67
CA LEU A 36 7.33 8.80 10.59
C LEU A 36 6.87 10.22 10.30
N PHE A 37 5.57 10.45 10.07
CA PHE A 37 5.04 11.79 9.79
C PHE A 37 5.11 12.71 11.02
N GLY A 38 4.79 12.21 12.21
CA GLY A 38 4.84 12.96 13.46
C GLY A 38 6.26 13.34 13.85
N GLY A 39 7.22 12.41 13.70
CA GLY A 39 8.64 12.69 13.91
C GLY A 39 9.17 13.71 12.90
N HIS A 40 8.80 13.57 11.63
CA HIS A 40 9.17 14.55 10.61
C HIS A 40 8.57 15.94 10.89
N PHE A 41 7.30 16.00 11.30
CA PHE A 41 6.64 17.23 11.72
C PHE A 41 7.35 17.90 12.89
N PHE A 42 7.71 17.14 13.91
CA PHE A 42 8.41 17.65 15.08
C PHE A 42 9.80 18.22 14.74
N LEU A 43 10.54 17.56 13.84
CA LEU A 43 11.90 17.95 13.48
C LEU A 43 11.97 19.08 12.44
N PHE A 44 11.06 19.11 11.47
CA PHE A 44 11.17 19.96 10.28
C PHE A 44 9.96 20.86 10.03
N GLY A 45 8.93 20.77 10.87
CA GLY A 45 7.75 21.62 10.82
C GLY A 45 6.68 21.19 9.81
N ILE A 46 5.57 21.93 9.81
CA ILE A 46 4.36 21.57 9.06
C ILE A 46 4.56 21.61 7.55
N PHE A 47 5.26 22.63 7.04
CA PHE A 47 5.38 22.85 5.60
C PHE A 47 6.12 21.68 4.92
N LYS A 48 7.31 21.33 5.41
CA LYS A 48 8.08 20.20 4.87
C LYS A 48 7.32 18.87 5.03
N THR A 49 6.56 18.73 6.12
CA THR A 49 5.74 17.53 6.34
C THR A 49 4.60 17.42 5.35
N LEU A 50 3.95 18.53 4.99
CA LEU A 50 2.92 18.54 3.95
C LEU A 50 3.51 18.18 2.58
N VAL A 51 4.67 18.74 2.22
CA VAL A 51 5.36 18.38 0.96
C VAL A 51 5.72 16.89 0.95
N PHE A 52 6.25 16.37 2.06
CA PHE A 52 6.56 14.94 2.22
C PHE A 52 5.30 14.08 2.05
N LEU A 53 4.21 14.41 2.73
CA LEU A 53 2.94 13.68 2.67
C LEU A 53 2.35 13.66 1.25
N VAL A 54 2.28 14.83 0.60
CA VAL A 54 1.73 14.95 -0.75
C VAL A 54 2.57 14.16 -1.75
N SER A 55 3.90 14.27 -1.66
CA SER A 55 4.83 13.53 -2.53
C SER A 55 4.69 12.02 -2.32
N PHE A 56 4.60 11.58 -1.06
CA PHE A 56 4.45 10.18 -0.68
C PHE A 56 3.16 9.57 -1.21
N ILE A 57 2.03 10.28 -1.08
CA ILE A 57 0.75 9.83 -1.61
C ILE A 57 0.79 9.79 -3.14
N PHE A 58 1.30 10.83 -3.77
CA PHE A 58 1.39 10.92 -5.23
C PHE A 58 2.22 9.79 -5.83
N LEU A 59 3.42 9.55 -5.30
CA LEU A 59 4.29 8.46 -5.74
C LEU A 59 3.68 7.08 -5.45
N SER A 60 3.00 6.90 -4.30
CA SER A 60 2.26 5.66 -4.00
C SER A 60 1.21 5.37 -5.07
N VAL A 61 0.44 6.41 -5.46
CA VAL A 61 -0.58 6.29 -6.50
C VAL A 61 0.06 5.98 -7.86
N LEU A 62 1.17 6.62 -8.21
CA LEU A 62 1.89 6.35 -9.46
C LEU A 62 2.39 4.91 -9.53
N VAL A 63 3.03 4.41 -8.47
CA VAL A 63 3.48 3.01 -8.38
C VAL A 63 2.29 2.07 -8.54
N HIS A 64 1.16 2.39 -7.91
CA HIS A 64 -0.06 1.58 -8.01
C HIS A 64 -0.61 1.55 -9.44
N MET A 65 -0.68 2.70 -10.10
CA MET A 65 -1.16 2.79 -11.48
C MET A 65 -0.20 2.08 -12.45
N LEU A 66 1.12 2.24 -12.27
CA LEU A 66 2.12 1.56 -13.09
C LEU A 66 2.02 0.03 -12.93
N TYR A 67 1.88 -0.46 -11.69
CA TYR A 67 1.64 -1.87 -11.43
C TYR A 67 0.37 -2.37 -12.11
N ARG A 68 -0.74 -1.62 -12.01
CA ARG A 68 -2.01 -1.95 -12.67
C ARG A 68 -1.90 -2.03 -14.19
N VAL A 69 -1.26 -1.03 -14.81
CA VAL A 69 -1.05 -1.00 -16.27
C VAL A 69 -0.19 -2.18 -16.72
N LYS A 70 0.88 -2.50 -15.99
CA LYS A 70 1.78 -3.61 -16.34
C LYS A 70 1.17 -5.00 -16.14
N THR A 71 0.26 -5.15 -15.18
CA THR A 71 -0.34 -6.45 -14.85
C THR A 71 -1.72 -6.68 -15.46
N ALA A 72 -2.32 -5.66 -16.09
CA ALA A 72 -3.70 -5.67 -16.61
C ALA A 72 -4.77 -6.10 -15.58
N LYS A 73 -4.43 -6.05 -14.28
CA LYS A 73 -5.29 -6.47 -13.17
C LYS A 73 -5.88 -5.25 -12.49
N PHE A 74 -7.08 -4.85 -12.92
CA PHE A 74 -7.84 -3.74 -12.31
C PHE A 74 -8.52 -4.13 -10.98
N THR A 75 -8.58 -5.41 -10.65
CA THR A 75 -9.35 -5.94 -9.52
C THR A 75 -8.51 -6.29 -8.28
N ARG A 76 -7.18 -6.14 -8.31
CA ARG A 76 -6.37 -6.46 -7.12
C ARG A 76 -6.39 -5.34 -6.08
N THR A 77 -6.75 -5.71 -4.86
CA THR A 77 -6.71 -4.84 -3.67
C THR A 77 -5.27 -4.69 -3.16
N TRP A 78 -5.02 -3.64 -2.37
CA TRP A 78 -3.73 -3.33 -1.72
C TRP A 78 -3.24 -4.39 -0.71
N LEU A 79 -3.92 -5.53 -0.62
CA LEU A 79 -3.54 -6.58 0.31
C LEU A 79 -2.23 -7.22 -0.16
N ASP A 80 -1.31 -7.39 0.79
CA ASP A 80 0.09 -7.86 0.67
C ASP A 80 0.24 -9.28 0.08
N PHE A 81 -0.68 -9.74 -0.77
CA PHE A 81 -0.77 -11.12 -1.24
C PHE A 81 -1.01 -11.19 -2.75
N ILE A 82 -0.21 -12.03 -3.41
CA ILE A 82 -0.52 -12.50 -4.75
C ILE A 82 -1.54 -13.62 -4.56
N VAL A 83 -2.78 -13.37 -4.94
CA VAL A 83 -3.79 -14.44 -5.06
C VAL A 83 -3.56 -15.14 -6.40
N LYS A 84 -3.06 -16.36 -6.37
CA LYS A 84 -2.98 -17.28 -7.52
C LYS A 84 -4.12 -18.28 -7.42
N GLU A 85 -4.70 -18.66 -8.54
CA GLU A 85 -5.64 -19.77 -8.60
C GLU A 85 -4.86 -20.98 -9.13
N GLU A 86 -4.64 -21.97 -8.29
CA GLU A 86 -4.03 -23.26 -8.65
C GLU A 86 -5.06 -24.35 -8.35
N ASP A 87 -5.39 -25.16 -9.36
CA ASP A 87 -6.32 -26.29 -9.27
C ASP A 87 -7.69 -25.95 -8.63
N GLY A 88 -8.25 -24.78 -8.94
CA GLY A 88 -9.54 -24.32 -8.41
C GLY A 88 -9.50 -23.84 -6.96
N HIS A 89 -8.31 -23.74 -6.37
CA HIS A 89 -8.08 -23.21 -5.03
C HIS A 89 -7.30 -21.88 -5.09
N LEU A 90 -7.72 -20.91 -4.28
CA LEU A 90 -7.02 -19.64 -4.12
C LEU A 90 -5.79 -19.83 -3.23
N VAL A 91 -4.61 -19.80 -3.82
CA VAL A 91 -3.30 -19.83 -3.15
C VAL A 91 -2.83 -18.41 -2.88
N TYR A 92 -2.52 -18.12 -1.61
CA TYR A 92 -2.06 -16.81 -1.15
C TYR A 92 -0.54 -16.82 -0.97
N GLU A 93 0.18 -16.18 -1.90
CA GLU A 93 1.63 -15.98 -1.75
C GLU A 93 1.92 -14.63 -1.10
N ARG A 94 2.90 -14.59 -0.19
CA ARG A 94 3.42 -13.33 0.36
C ARG A 94 3.96 -12.48 -0.79
N ILE A 95 3.49 -11.23 -0.90
CA ILE A 95 4.18 -10.22 -1.70
C ILE A 95 5.56 -10.00 -1.05
N GLY A 96 6.57 -10.54 -1.72
CA GLY A 96 7.95 -10.57 -1.25
C GLY A 96 8.62 -9.20 -1.15
N LEU A 97 9.90 -9.26 -0.79
CA LEU A 97 10.86 -8.17 -0.54
C LEU A 97 10.71 -6.93 -1.45
N ILE A 98 10.32 -7.13 -2.70
CA ILE A 98 10.08 -6.07 -3.71
C ILE A 98 9.09 -5.01 -3.21
N TYR A 99 7.98 -5.38 -2.55
CA TYR A 99 7.00 -4.39 -2.09
C TYR A 99 7.55 -3.52 -0.97
N TYR A 100 8.22 -4.14 0.02
CA TYR A 100 8.88 -3.40 1.08
C TYR A 100 9.98 -2.48 0.52
N SER A 101 10.72 -2.94 -0.50
CA SER A 101 11.68 -2.10 -1.23
C SER A 101 11.00 -0.92 -1.90
N LEU A 102 9.85 -1.12 -2.58
CA LEU A 102 9.11 -0.02 -3.20
C LEU A 102 8.57 0.99 -2.18
N VAL A 103 8.07 0.52 -1.03
CA VAL A 103 7.64 1.40 0.06
C VAL A 103 8.83 2.21 0.61
N LEU A 104 9.97 1.57 0.86
CA LEU A 104 11.18 2.26 1.32
C LEU A 104 11.70 3.26 0.29
N SER A 105 11.73 2.89 -1.00
CA SER A 105 12.09 3.80 -2.08
C SER A 105 11.13 4.99 -2.15
N ASN A 106 9.84 4.76 -1.97
CA ASN A 106 8.85 5.83 -1.95
C ASN A 106 9.08 6.80 -0.77
N ILE A 107 9.32 6.28 0.43
CA ILE A 107 9.67 7.09 1.61
C ILE A 107 10.92 7.93 1.32
N ALA A 108 12.00 7.30 0.82
CA ALA A 108 13.26 7.97 0.54
C ALA A 108 13.13 9.08 -0.51
N LEU A 109 12.42 8.81 -1.61
CA LEU A 109 12.18 9.80 -2.67
C LEU A 109 11.33 10.96 -2.17
N SER A 110 10.28 10.67 -1.39
CA SER A 110 9.37 11.69 -0.86
C SER A 110 10.07 12.60 0.15
N LEU A 111 10.92 12.04 1.00
CA LEU A 111 11.80 12.82 1.88
C LEU A 111 12.81 13.65 1.08
N GLY A 112 13.41 13.06 0.04
CA GLY A 112 14.31 13.79 -0.87
C GLY A 112 13.62 15.01 -1.50
N ILE A 113 12.40 14.84 -2.00
CA ILE A 113 11.59 15.96 -2.54
C ILE A 113 11.35 17.02 -1.46
N ALA A 114 10.94 16.62 -0.27
CA ALA A 114 10.61 17.53 0.82
C ALA A 114 11.81 18.30 1.42
N HIS A 115 13.04 17.82 1.21
CA HIS A 115 14.25 18.43 1.77
C HIS A 115 15.15 19.11 0.74
N PHE A 116 15.21 18.59 -0.49
CA PHE A 116 16.10 19.12 -1.53
C PHE A 116 15.40 20.05 -2.50
N LEU A 117 14.08 19.94 -2.67
CA LEU A 117 13.31 20.78 -3.58
C LEU A 117 12.50 21.87 -2.85
N PHE A 118 12.25 21.71 -1.54
CA PHE A 118 11.47 22.62 -0.70
C PHE A 118 12.07 22.72 0.71
#